data_AF-A0A386Z7I6-F1
#
_entry.id   AF-A0A386Z7I6-F1
#
_cell.length_a   1.000
_cell.length_b   1.000
_cell.length_c   1.000
_cell.angle_alpha   90.00
_cell.angle_beta   90.00
_cell.angle_gamma   90.00
#
_symmetry.space_group_name_H-M   'P 1'
#
loop_
_entity.id
_entity.type
_entity.pdbx_description
1 polymer ?
#
loop_
_entity_poly.entity_id
_entity_poly.type
_entity_poly.pdbx_seq_one_letter_code
_entity_poly.pdbx_strand_id
1 'polypeptide(L)' 'MSRSAAVDNRTGVEPHIIGLYWDRDGDIWQREDGGWRLILQSGVAVDPISLWEWDNGHVRDYAPFTPVQAIQTG' A
#
# COMPACT_ATOMS: atom_id res chain seq x y z
N MET A 1 -30.77 9.35 -18.22
CA MET A 1 -29.72 8.39 -17.81
C MET A 1 -28.54 9.21 -17.28
N SER A 2 -28.55 9.56 -15.99
CA SER A 2 -27.45 10.30 -15.38
C SER A 2 -26.53 9.30 -14.71
N ARG A 3 -25.32 9.14 -15.25
CA ARG A 3 -24.27 8.32 -14.66
C ARG A 3 -23.89 8.99 -13.34
N SER A 4 -24.28 8.41 -12.21
CA SER A 4 -23.72 8.79 -10.90
C SER A 4 -22.21 8.82 -11.05
N ALA A 5 -21.59 9.96 -10.76
CA ALA A 5 -20.19 9.98 -10.46
C ALA A 5 -20.03 9.07 -9.24
N ALA A 6 -19.61 7.82 -9.47
CA ALA A 6 -19.06 7.01 -8.40
C ALA A 6 -17.92 7.86 -7.86
N VAL A 7 -18.08 8.37 -6.64
CA VAL A 7 -16.98 8.95 -5.87
C VAL A 7 -15.84 7.96 -6.04
N ASP A 8 -14.72 8.42 -6.61
CA ASP A 8 -13.56 7.58 -6.84
C ASP A 8 -12.97 7.24 -5.46
N ASN A 9 -13.55 6.22 -4.82
CA ASN A 9 -13.17 5.72 -3.51
C ASN A 9 -11.80 5.02 -3.55
N ARG A 10 -11.06 5.14 -4.67
CA ARG A 10 -9.69 4.64 -4.87
C ARG A 10 -8.64 5.54 -4.22
N THR A 11 -8.98 6.77 -3.84
CA THR A 11 -8.03 7.64 -3.14
C THR A 11 -8.02 7.30 -1.65
N GLY A 12 -7.17 6.34 -1.28
CA GLY A 12 -6.91 6.03 0.13
C GLY A 12 -6.25 7.21 0.87
N VAL A 13 -6.33 7.19 2.20
CA VAL A 13 -5.52 8.06 3.06
C VAL A 13 -4.19 7.34 3.29
N GLU A 14 -3.07 8.07 3.20
CA GLU A 14 -1.75 7.50 3.50
C GLU A 14 -1.67 7.04 4.97
N PRO A 15 -1.33 5.77 5.24
CA PRO A 15 -1.03 5.34 6.61
C PRO A 15 0.21 6.04 7.19
N HIS A 16 0.06 6.57 8.41
CA HIS A 16 1.15 7.24 9.14
C HIS A 16 2.03 6.29 9.96
N ILE A 17 1.58 5.05 10.21
CA ILE A 17 2.31 4.09 11.04
C ILE A 17 3.34 3.36 10.16
N ILE A 18 4.60 3.36 10.59
CA ILE A 18 5.68 2.57 9.96
C ILE A 18 5.37 1.08 10.15
N GLY A 19 5.54 0.30 9.10
CA GLY A 19 5.30 -1.14 9.14
C GLY A 19 4.96 -1.76 7.79
N LEU A 20 4.60 -3.04 7.81
CA LEU A 20 4.18 -3.78 6.64
C LEU A 20 2.67 -3.64 6.43
N TYR A 21 2.26 -3.52 5.17
CA TYR A 21 0.88 -3.40 4.75
C TYR A 21 0.59 -4.29 3.54
N TRP A 22 -0.61 -4.88 3.52
CA TRP A 22 -1.21 -5.43 2.32
C TRP A 22 -1.84 -4.30 1.52
N ASP A 23 -1.60 -4.27 0.21
CA ASP A 23 -2.38 -3.45 -0.71
C ASP A 23 -3.64 -4.19 -1.19
N ARG A 24 -4.42 -3.54 -2.08
CA ARG A 24 -5.67 -4.13 -2.59
C ARG A 24 -5.46 -5.35 -3.50
N ASP A 25 -4.30 -5.45 -4.11
CA ASP A 25 -3.96 -6.48 -5.10
C ASP A 25 -3.30 -7.70 -4.40
N GLY A 26 -3.01 -7.57 -3.10
CA GLY A 26 -2.42 -8.61 -2.27
C GLY A 26 -0.90 -8.57 -2.25
N ASP A 27 -0.29 -7.45 -2.66
CA ASP A 27 1.14 -7.23 -2.54
C ASP A 27 1.48 -6.70 -1.14
N ILE A 28 2.71 -6.97 -0.68
CA ILE A 28 3.21 -6.42 0.60
C ILE A 28 4.09 -5.23 0.33
N TRP A 29 3.73 -4.11 0.95
CA TRP A 29 4.53 -2.90 0.99
C TRP A 29 5.02 -2.61 2.41
N GLN A 30 6.18 -1.97 2.53
CA GLN A 30 6.68 -1.42 3.77
C GLN A 30 6.58 0.10 3.76
N ARG A 31 5.88 0.67 4.74
CA ARG A 31 5.94 2.10 5.06
C ARG A 31 7.16 2.35 5.95
N GLU A 32 8.00 3.29 5.54
CA GLU A 32 9.10 3.87 6.32
C GLU A 32 8.90 5.40 6.39
N ASP A 33 9.66 6.14 7.20
CA ASP A 33 9.53 7.60 7.29
C ASP A 33 9.62 8.31 5.92
N GLY A 34 10.51 7.83 5.05
CA GLY A 34 10.80 8.47 3.76
C GLY A 34 9.91 8.06 2.59
N GLY A 35 9.06 7.04 2.75
CA GLY A 35 8.21 6.56 1.65
C GLY A 35 7.83 5.09 1.79
N TRP A 36 7.61 4.45 0.64
CA TRP A 36 7.12 3.09 0.53
C TRP A 36 8.06 2.22 -0.29
N ARG A 37 8.28 0.99 0.15
CA ARG A 37 9.03 -0.04 -0.59
C ARG A 37 8.11 -1.21 -0.88
N LEU A 38 8.12 -1.72 -2.11
CA LEU A 38 7.47 -2.98 -2.44
C LEU A 38 8.37 -4.13 -1.93
N ILE A 39 7.80 -5.05 -1.17
CA ILE A 39 8.51 -6.18 -0.54
C ILE A 39 8.15 -7.49 -1.22
N LEU A 40 6.85 -7.78 -1.35
CA LEU A 40 6.35 -8.94 -2.08
C LEU A 40 5.39 -8.50 -3.17
N GLN A 41 5.62 -8.99 -4.39
CA GLN A 41 4.69 -8.87 -5.51
C GLN A 41 4.15 -10.25 -5.86
N SER A 42 2.85 -10.46 -5.69
CA SER A 42 2.19 -11.75 -5.94
C SER A 42 2.90 -12.92 -5.24
N GLY A 43 3.37 -12.69 -4.01
CA GLY A 43 4.09 -13.68 -3.20
C GLY A 43 5.57 -13.87 -3.54
N VAL A 44 6.11 -13.15 -4.53
CA VAL A 44 7.53 -13.18 -4.89
C VAL A 44 8.24 -11.98 -4.27
N ALA A 45 9.34 -12.23 -3.56
CA ALA A 45 10.17 -11.15 -3.03
C ALA A 45 10.79 -10.34 -4.18
N VAL A 46 10.62 -9.02 -4.12
CA VAL A 46 11.24 -8.09 -5.06
C VAL A 46 12.43 -7.42 -4.39
N ASP A 47 13.33 -6.83 -5.19
CA ASP A 47 14.45 -6.05 -4.68
C ASP A 47 13.93 -4.71 -4.11
N PRO A 48 14.00 -4.47 -2.78
CA PRO A 48 13.29 -3.36 -2.14
C PRO A 48 14.07 -2.04 -2.18
N ILE A 49 15.02 -1.86 -3.10
CA ILE A 49 15.89 -0.66 -3.13
C ILE A 49 15.07 0.61 -3.39
N SER A 50 14.09 0.54 -4.29
CA SER A 50 13.31 1.70 -4.71
C SER A 50 12.36 2.17 -3.61
N LEU A 51 12.50 3.45 -3.24
CA LEU A 51 11.61 4.13 -2.32
C LEU A 51 10.66 5.02 -3.14
N TRP A 52 9.36 4.83 -2.93
CA TRP A 52 8.30 5.50 -3.69
C TRP A 52 7.51 6.44 -2.78
N GLU A 53 7.17 7.61 -3.31
CA GLU A 53 6.30 8.58 -2.62
C GLU A 53 4.82 8.20 -2.76
N TRP A 54 4.01 8.61 -1.78
CA TRP A 54 2.57 8.34 -1.78
C TRP A 54 1.86 8.85 -3.04
N ASP A 55 2.02 10.14 -3.34
CA ASP A 55 1.34 10.79 -4.46
C ASP A 55 2.14 10.67 -5.77
N ASN A 56 3.39 11.15 -5.80
CA ASN A 56 4.19 11.19 -7.03
C ASN A 56 4.72 9.81 -7.45
N GLY A 57 4.88 8.90 -6.49
CA GLY A 57 5.28 7.51 -6.74
C GLY A 57 4.10 6.58 -7.01
N HIS A 58 2.88 7.10 -7.10
CA HIS A 58 1.66 6.34 -7.40
C HIS A 58 1.30 5.25 -6.40
N VAL A 59 1.89 5.24 -5.20
CA VAL A 59 1.60 4.23 -4.17
C VAL A 59 0.12 4.27 -3.77
N ARG A 60 -0.47 5.47 -3.71
CA ARG A 60 -1.89 5.67 -3.42
C ARG A 60 -2.82 4.90 -4.35
N ASP A 61 -2.38 4.60 -5.57
CA ASP A 61 -3.20 3.94 -6.58
C ASP A 61 -3.40 2.46 -6.25
N TYR A 62 -2.64 1.89 -5.30
CA TYR A 62 -2.77 0.53 -4.77
C TYR A 62 -3.58 0.43 -3.47
N ALA A 63 -4.03 1.57 -2.92
CA ALA A 63 -4.85 1.63 -1.72
C ALA A 63 -6.19 0.85 -1.88
N PRO A 64 -6.83 0.42 -0.77
CA PRO A 64 -6.45 0.65 0.63
C PRO A 64 -5.29 -0.21 1.11
N PHE A 65 -4.51 0.34 2.06
CA PHE A 65 -3.44 -0.37 2.74
C PHE A 65 -3.90 -0.89 4.10
N THR A 66 -3.83 -2.21 4.31
CA THR A 66 -4.22 -2.88 5.57
C THR A 66 -2.97 -3.34 6.32
N PRO A 67 -2.77 -2.97 7.60
CA PRO A 67 -1.59 -3.40 8.35
C PRO A 67 -1.44 -4.92 8.39
N VAL A 68 -0.24 -5.42 8.11
CA VAL A 68 0.11 -6.82 8.38
C VAL A 68 0.31 -6.94 9.89
N GLN A 69 -0.71 -7.42 10.59
CA GLN A 69 -0.55 -7.76 12.01
C GLN A 69 0.45 -8.92 12.10
N ALA A 70 1.53 -8.73 12.88
CA ALA A 70 2.34 -9.86 13.27
C ALA A 70 1.42 -10.83 14.01
N ILE A 71 1.31 -12.07 13.51
CA ILE A 71 0.66 -13.14 14.26
C ILE A 71 1.46 -13.25 15.55
N GLN A 72 0.89 -12.83 16.68
CA GLN A 72 1.46 -13.13 17.99
C GLN A 72 1.36 -14.64 18.16
N THR A 73 2.43 -15.36 17.87
CA THR A 73 2.59 -16.75 18.28
C THR A 73 2.78 -16.72 19.80
N GLY A 74 1.67 -16.90 20.53
CA GLY A 74 1.66 -17.15 21.97
C GLY A 74 2.02 -18.59 22.29
#